data_AF-A0A227JH37-F1
#
_entry.id   AF-A0A227JH37-F1
#
_cell.length_a   1.000
_cell.length_b   1.000
_cell.length_c   1.000
_cell.angle_alpha   90.00
_cell.angle_beta   90.00
_cell.angle_gamma   90.00
#
_symmetry.space_group_name_H-M   'P 1'
#
loop_
_entity.id
_entity.type
_entity.pdbx_description
1 polymer ?
#
loop_
_entity_poly.entity_id
_entity_poly.type
_entity_poly.pdbx_seq_one_letter_code
_entity_poly.pdbx_strand_id
1 'polypeptide(L)'
;MQWLWHCVTHTLTRRYRVLLIFVNVMNYISQIEEAKDYIIRKIDESDYPLGHPFKDERFRNDFHCHLLAVFMVIGKGKFIVDDLIEKKLSGNVSGKFDFNSFQEGLGEFNVLYYMFFGLMFSKDFPHIQLKDLFYEPNALVENKVLEFVFKATSNGEDCYVATEVKTIATAPEYREVKAIKSGNKVVKPYFKDVDLDVLKDREDYDSLIFLEQSTHSRQIAKNIKNINKKFEKKERVLNIGVIIFQYATSFDEMYAYLFHPTLGIYTRNPLHFENIDALVVFSMTPAPDPSLNDLYEKNHVQTICLTNELWKTDMLKCLRFDNYMFKNGKVVELVRPYIDEEFGVFTLELQHDVLFYINEKDDREAAIKLAETLNAKLPKLKERYIPRE
;
A
#
# COMPACT_ATOMS: atom_id res chain seq x y z
N MET A 1 -30.55 -5.50 -12.54
CA MET A 1 -31.42 -4.53 -11.84
C MET A 1 -32.01 -5.00 -10.50
N GLN A 2 -31.88 -6.28 -10.08
CA GLN A 2 -32.40 -6.77 -8.79
C GLN A 2 -31.33 -7.11 -7.72
N TRP A 3 -30.04 -7.03 -8.05
CA TRP A 3 -28.95 -7.37 -7.12
C TRP A 3 -28.43 -6.18 -6.28
N LEU A 4 -28.87 -4.95 -6.57
CA LEU A 4 -28.42 -3.72 -5.92
C LEU A 4 -29.25 -3.31 -4.67
N TRP A 5 -30.27 -4.09 -4.29
CA TRP A 5 -31.21 -3.71 -3.23
C TRP A 5 -31.00 -4.42 -1.88
N HIS A 6 -30.15 -5.45 -1.80
CA HIS A 6 -30.12 -6.34 -0.62
C HIS A 6 -29.01 -6.10 0.42
N CYS A 7 -28.25 -5.01 0.33
CA CYS A 7 -27.25 -4.66 1.36
C CYS A 7 -27.74 -3.61 2.40
N VAL A 8 -29.06 -3.40 2.52
CA VAL A 8 -29.63 -2.39 3.42
C VAL A 8 -30.31 -3.05 4.63
N THR A 9 -29.53 -3.41 5.66
CA THR A 9 -29.94 -3.53 7.09
C THR A 9 -28.79 -4.21 7.86
N HIS A 10 -27.85 -3.48 8.46
CA HIS A 10 -27.76 -3.12 9.89
C HIS A 10 -26.42 -2.32 9.98
N THR A 11 -26.27 -1.14 10.59
CA THR A 11 -26.48 -0.75 11.99
C THR A 11 -26.55 0.78 12.03
N LEU A 12 -27.50 1.32 12.81
CA LEU A 12 -27.88 2.72 12.85
C LEU A 12 -26.86 3.59 13.59
N THR A 13 -25.98 4.26 12.84
CA THR A 13 -25.28 5.53 13.19
C THR A 13 -24.36 6.01 12.04
N ARG A 14 -23.86 5.11 11.19
CA ARG A 14 -23.07 5.41 9.97
C ARG A 14 -23.88 5.82 8.72
N ARG A 15 -25.22 5.79 8.77
CA ARG A 15 -26.10 5.84 7.56
C ARG A 15 -26.12 7.16 6.78
N TYR A 16 -25.78 8.30 7.38
CA TYR A 16 -25.70 9.56 6.64
C TYR A 16 -24.38 9.75 5.88
N ARG A 17 -23.32 8.99 6.22
CA ARG A 17 -21.98 9.11 5.61
C ARG A 17 -21.88 8.40 4.25
N VAL A 18 -22.47 7.21 4.11
CA VAL A 18 -22.52 6.47 2.82
C VAL A 18 -23.44 7.16 1.81
N LEU A 19 -24.56 7.73 2.28
CA LEU A 19 -25.58 8.31 1.41
C LEU A 19 -25.08 9.49 0.56
N LEU A 20 -24.21 10.37 1.09
CA LEU A 20 -23.72 11.54 0.34
C LEU A 20 -22.57 11.23 -0.63
N ILE A 21 -21.70 10.25 -0.34
CA ILE A 21 -20.70 9.76 -1.30
C ILE A 21 -21.42 9.04 -2.44
N PHE A 22 -22.43 8.22 -2.12
CA PHE A 22 -23.31 7.63 -3.12
C PHE A 22 -24.04 8.69 -3.95
N VAL A 23 -24.67 9.70 -3.36
CA VAL A 23 -25.41 10.74 -4.13
C VAL A 23 -24.50 11.50 -5.11
N ASN A 24 -23.25 11.80 -4.72
CA ASN A 24 -22.31 12.43 -5.65
C ASN A 24 -21.85 11.48 -6.76
N VAL A 25 -21.50 10.23 -6.47
CA VAL A 25 -21.06 9.25 -7.50
C VAL A 25 -22.21 8.83 -8.43
N MET A 26 -23.46 8.77 -7.92
CA MET A 26 -24.65 8.44 -8.71
C MET A 26 -24.88 9.42 -9.87
N ASN A 27 -24.49 10.69 -9.71
CA ASN A 27 -24.57 11.70 -10.77
C ASN A 27 -23.57 11.46 -11.93
N TYR A 28 -22.51 10.68 -11.69
CA TYR A 28 -21.46 10.40 -12.66
C TYR A 28 -21.53 8.97 -13.22
N ILE A 29 -22.55 8.16 -12.91
CA ILE A 29 -22.58 6.74 -13.31
C ILE A 29 -22.44 6.56 -14.82
N SER A 30 -23.20 7.32 -15.64
CA SER A 30 -23.09 7.22 -17.11
C SER A 30 -21.68 7.53 -17.58
N GLN A 31 -21.08 8.60 -17.04
CA GLN A 31 -19.73 9.04 -17.40
C GLN A 31 -18.65 8.05 -16.95
N ILE A 32 -18.86 7.39 -15.80
CA ILE A 32 -17.96 6.34 -15.31
C ILE A 32 -18.04 5.10 -16.22
N GLU A 33 -19.23 4.68 -16.65
CA GLU A 33 -19.35 3.56 -17.59
C GLU A 33 -18.76 3.91 -18.97
N GLU A 34 -18.98 5.12 -19.47
CA GLU A 34 -18.31 5.62 -20.70
C GLU A 34 -16.78 5.63 -20.55
N ALA A 35 -16.25 6.05 -19.40
CA ALA A 35 -14.83 6.02 -19.11
C ALA A 35 -14.27 4.60 -19.02
N LYS A 36 -15.03 3.64 -18.47
CA LYS A 36 -14.64 2.21 -18.47
C LYS A 36 -14.55 1.68 -19.90
N ASP A 37 -15.55 1.93 -20.74
CA ASP A 37 -15.52 1.50 -22.14
C ASP A 37 -14.35 2.14 -22.90
N TYR A 38 -14.04 3.41 -22.62
CA TYR A 38 -12.84 4.07 -23.14
C TYR A 38 -11.54 3.36 -22.72
N ILE A 39 -11.38 3.05 -21.43
CA ILE A 39 -10.22 2.36 -20.88
C ILE A 39 -10.05 0.97 -21.50
N ILE A 40 -11.14 0.22 -21.61
CA ILE A 40 -11.14 -1.14 -22.19
C ILE A 40 -10.69 -1.07 -23.65
N ARG A 41 -11.28 -0.17 -24.45
CA ARG A 41 -10.86 0.00 -25.85
C ARG A 41 -9.38 0.35 -25.96
N LYS A 42 -8.89 1.25 -25.10
CA LYS A 42 -7.48 1.63 -25.09
C LYS A 42 -6.57 0.46 -24.75
N ILE A 43 -6.97 -0.38 -23.79
CA ILE A 43 -6.25 -1.61 -23.45
C ILE A 43 -6.28 -2.60 -24.62
N ASP A 44 -7.42 -2.76 -25.30
CA ASP A 44 -7.55 -3.64 -26.46
C ASP A 44 -6.64 -3.21 -27.61
N GLU A 45 -6.55 -1.89 -27.85
CA GLU A 45 -5.66 -1.25 -28.84
C GLU A 45 -4.17 -1.28 -28.44
N SER A 46 -3.86 -1.50 -27.16
CA SER A 46 -2.48 -1.50 -26.66
C SER A 46 -1.73 -2.79 -26.97
N ASP A 47 -0.43 -2.68 -27.25
CA ASP A 47 0.48 -3.81 -27.51
C ASP A 47 1.00 -4.42 -26.21
N TYR A 48 0.08 -4.86 -25.34
CA TYR A 48 0.48 -5.54 -24.11
C TYR A 48 0.98 -6.96 -24.41
N PRO A 49 2.02 -7.41 -23.68
CA PRO A 49 2.53 -8.77 -23.82
C PRO A 49 1.47 -9.82 -23.51
N LEU A 50 1.59 -11.00 -24.13
CA LEU A 50 0.72 -12.15 -23.85
C LEU A 50 0.70 -12.48 -22.35
N GLY A 51 -0.48 -12.78 -21.82
CA GLY A 51 -0.68 -13.10 -20.40
C GLY A 51 -0.85 -11.88 -19.49
N HIS A 52 -0.90 -10.66 -20.03
CA HIS A 52 -1.13 -9.44 -19.25
C HIS A 52 -2.52 -9.46 -18.56
N PRO A 53 -2.64 -9.17 -17.25
CA PRO A 53 -3.90 -9.23 -16.50
C PRO A 53 -5.02 -8.38 -17.11
N PHE A 54 -4.69 -7.23 -17.69
CA PHE A 54 -5.69 -6.35 -18.32
C PHE A 54 -6.25 -6.86 -19.65
N LYS A 55 -5.59 -7.83 -20.32
CA LYS A 55 -6.13 -8.48 -21.52
C LYS A 55 -7.10 -9.61 -21.19
N ASP A 56 -7.30 -9.93 -19.92
CA ASP A 56 -8.31 -10.89 -19.47
C ASP A 56 -9.71 -10.28 -19.55
N GLU A 57 -10.69 -11.01 -20.09
CA GLU A 57 -12.08 -10.53 -20.21
C GLU A 57 -12.69 -10.10 -18.87
N ARG A 58 -12.21 -10.66 -17.76
CA ARG A 58 -12.64 -10.29 -16.40
C ARG A 58 -12.27 -8.86 -16.04
N PHE A 59 -11.25 -8.27 -16.68
CA PHE A 59 -10.81 -6.91 -16.41
C PHE A 59 -11.91 -5.86 -16.62
N ARG A 60 -12.84 -6.09 -17.56
CA ARG A 60 -14.00 -5.21 -17.80
C ARG A 60 -14.85 -4.98 -16.53
N ASN A 61 -14.86 -5.95 -15.63
CA ASN A 61 -15.56 -5.88 -14.35
C ASN A 61 -14.61 -5.85 -13.15
N ASP A 62 -13.31 -5.66 -13.39
CA ASP A 62 -12.30 -5.60 -12.35
C ASP A 62 -12.36 -4.29 -11.57
N PHE A 63 -11.97 -4.40 -10.31
CA PHE A 63 -11.86 -3.29 -9.38
C PHE A 63 -11.01 -2.13 -9.91
N HIS A 64 -9.85 -2.41 -10.51
CA HIS A 64 -8.93 -1.37 -10.97
C HIS A 64 -9.46 -0.65 -12.22
N CYS A 65 -10.20 -1.35 -13.09
CA CYS A 65 -10.91 -0.69 -14.19
C CYS A 65 -11.91 0.35 -13.65
N HIS A 66 -12.63 0.01 -12.59
CA HIS A 66 -13.54 0.94 -11.93
C HIS A 66 -12.80 2.12 -11.28
N LEU A 67 -11.70 1.88 -10.57
CA LEU A 67 -10.91 2.95 -9.96
C LEU A 67 -10.35 3.94 -10.99
N LEU A 68 -9.76 3.43 -12.08
CA LEU A 68 -9.24 4.25 -13.17
C LEU A 68 -10.34 5.12 -13.80
N ALA A 69 -11.53 4.56 -14.01
CA ALA A 69 -12.66 5.30 -14.55
C ALA A 69 -13.16 6.39 -13.59
N VAL A 70 -13.29 6.08 -12.29
CA VAL A 70 -13.64 7.06 -11.26
C VAL A 70 -12.63 8.20 -11.22
N PHE A 71 -11.33 7.88 -11.25
CA PHE A 71 -10.26 8.87 -11.25
C PHE A 71 -10.24 9.71 -12.53
N MET A 72 -10.50 9.11 -13.69
CA MET A 72 -10.62 9.82 -14.97
C MET A 72 -11.75 10.86 -14.93
N VAL A 73 -12.92 10.48 -14.42
CA VAL A 73 -14.12 11.33 -14.42
C VAL A 73 -14.06 12.38 -13.32
N ILE A 74 -13.85 11.96 -12.07
CA ILE A 74 -13.92 12.85 -10.91
C ILE A 74 -12.62 13.63 -10.75
N GLY A 75 -11.48 12.97 -10.92
CA GLY A 75 -10.16 13.60 -10.85
C GLY A 75 -9.80 14.37 -12.11
N LYS A 76 -10.62 14.30 -13.17
CA LYS A 76 -10.32 14.82 -14.51
C LYS A 76 -8.97 14.31 -15.03
N GLY A 77 -8.55 13.13 -14.57
CA GLY A 77 -7.21 12.59 -14.71
C GLY A 77 -6.98 11.82 -16.00
N LYS A 78 -7.66 12.15 -17.10
CA LYS A 78 -7.59 11.36 -18.35
C LYS A 78 -6.15 11.17 -18.83
N PHE A 79 -5.37 12.25 -18.86
CA PHE A 79 -3.96 12.20 -19.26
C PHE A 79 -3.13 11.25 -18.36
N ILE A 80 -3.38 11.28 -17.05
CA ILE A 80 -2.70 10.40 -16.08
C ILE A 80 -3.10 8.95 -16.30
N VAL A 81 -4.40 8.67 -16.49
CA VAL A 81 -4.87 7.31 -16.76
C VAL A 81 -4.33 6.79 -18.09
N ASP A 82 -4.27 7.64 -19.11
CA ASP A 82 -3.65 7.30 -20.39
C ASP A 82 -2.19 6.88 -20.22
N ASP A 83 -1.40 7.69 -19.51
CA ASP A 83 0.02 7.43 -19.25
C ASP A 83 0.23 6.17 -18.39
N LEU A 84 -0.60 5.98 -17.36
CA LEU A 84 -0.58 4.78 -16.51
C LEU A 84 -0.80 3.52 -17.34
N ILE A 85 -1.80 3.50 -18.21
CA ILE A 85 -2.08 2.36 -19.11
C ILE A 85 -0.89 2.14 -20.05
N GLU A 86 -0.43 3.19 -20.74
CA GLU A 86 0.60 3.04 -21.78
C GLU A 86 1.99 2.67 -21.23
N LYS A 87 2.35 3.16 -20.04
CA LYS A 87 3.70 3.00 -19.48
C LYS A 87 3.72 2.11 -18.25
N LYS A 88 3.19 2.61 -17.12
CA LYS A 88 3.42 2.04 -15.79
C LYS A 88 2.70 0.70 -15.58
N LEU A 89 1.51 0.54 -16.15
CA LEU A 89 0.69 -0.67 -16.06
C LEU A 89 0.87 -1.61 -17.25
N SER A 90 1.84 -1.36 -18.13
CA SER A 90 2.14 -2.27 -19.26
C SER A 90 2.87 -3.54 -18.82
N GLY A 91 3.62 -3.46 -17.71
CA GLY A 91 4.51 -4.53 -17.24
C GLY A 91 5.49 -5.00 -18.30
N ASN A 92 5.76 -4.22 -19.36
CA ASN A 92 6.55 -4.68 -20.49
C ASN A 92 8.05 -4.48 -20.22
N VAL A 93 8.77 -5.59 -20.04
CA VAL A 93 10.23 -5.60 -19.91
C VAL A 93 10.82 -6.41 -21.07
N SER A 94 11.44 -5.70 -22.00
CA SER A 94 12.08 -6.30 -23.20
C SER A 94 11.13 -7.15 -24.05
N GLY A 95 9.88 -6.70 -24.21
CA GLY A 95 8.85 -7.37 -25.01
C GLY A 95 8.13 -8.52 -24.30
N LYS A 96 8.39 -8.72 -23.01
CA LYS A 96 7.75 -9.76 -22.19
C LYS A 96 7.04 -9.13 -21.00
N PHE A 97 5.98 -9.81 -20.54
CA PHE A 97 5.30 -9.41 -19.31
C PHE A 97 6.18 -9.70 -18.09
N ASP A 98 6.42 -8.68 -17.28
CA ASP A 98 7.04 -8.76 -15.98
C ASP A 98 6.02 -8.36 -14.90
N PHE A 99 5.71 -9.32 -14.04
CA PHE A 99 4.70 -9.13 -13.01
C PHE A 99 5.13 -8.12 -11.95
N ASN A 100 6.43 -8.03 -11.62
CA ASN A 100 6.91 -7.09 -10.61
C ASN A 100 6.74 -5.65 -11.09
N SER A 101 7.19 -5.33 -12.30
CA SER A 101 7.02 -4.03 -12.94
C SER A 101 5.54 -3.62 -13.00
N PHE A 102 4.66 -4.54 -13.39
CA PHE A 102 3.21 -4.29 -13.35
C PHE A 102 2.68 -3.97 -11.95
N GLN A 103 3.09 -4.74 -10.93
CA GLN A 103 2.68 -4.51 -9.55
C GLN A 103 3.24 -3.21 -8.98
N GLU A 104 4.46 -2.81 -9.36
CA GLU A 104 5.03 -1.51 -8.99
C GLU A 104 4.14 -0.36 -9.49
N GLY A 105 3.79 -0.36 -10.78
CA GLY A 105 2.89 0.64 -11.36
C GLY A 105 1.50 0.63 -10.74
N LEU A 106 0.96 -0.56 -10.43
CA LEU A 106 -0.34 -0.72 -9.78
C LEU A 106 -0.32 -0.15 -8.35
N GLY A 107 0.74 -0.42 -7.59
CA GLY A 107 0.94 0.12 -6.26
C GLY A 107 0.99 1.65 -6.27
N GLU A 108 1.75 2.24 -7.18
CA GLU A 108 1.83 3.70 -7.33
C GLU A 108 0.46 4.32 -7.64
N PHE A 109 -0.32 3.72 -8.54
CA PHE A 109 -1.69 4.17 -8.81
C PHE A 109 -2.58 4.06 -7.57
N ASN A 110 -2.49 2.98 -6.80
CA ASN A 110 -3.30 2.80 -5.60
C ASN A 110 -2.99 3.85 -4.54
N VAL A 111 -1.73 4.26 -4.36
CA VAL A 111 -1.36 5.37 -3.46
C VAL A 111 -1.93 6.70 -3.99
N LEU A 112 -1.79 6.96 -5.29
CA LEU A 112 -2.35 8.16 -5.92
C LEU A 112 -3.87 8.25 -5.70
N TYR A 113 -4.58 7.14 -5.97
CA TYR A 113 -6.02 7.05 -5.80
C TYR A 113 -6.43 7.20 -4.33
N TYR A 114 -5.70 6.57 -3.41
CA TYR A 114 -5.93 6.67 -1.96
C TYR A 114 -5.88 8.13 -1.48
N MET A 115 -4.82 8.85 -1.87
CA MET A 115 -4.64 10.26 -1.50
C MET A 115 -5.68 11.17 -2.16
N PHE A 116 -5.98 10.95 -3.43
CA PHE A 116 -7.04 11.66 -4.15
C PHE A 116 -8.39 11.49 -3.45
N PHE A 117 -8.73 10.25 -3.08
CA PHE A 117 -9.98 9.97 -2.38
C PHE A 117 -10.03 10.66 -1.01
N GLY A 118 -8.94 10.63 -0.25
CA GLY A 118 -8.81 11.37 1.02
C GLY A 118 -9.12 12.85 0.85
N LEU A 119 -8.45 13.53 -0.09
CA LEU A 119 -8.62 14.97 -0.30
C LEU A 119 -9.99 15.37 -0.86
N MET A 120 -10.61 14.51 -1.68
CA MET A 120 -11.91 14.81 -2.30
C MET A 120 -13.10 14.57 -1.38
N PHE A 121 -13.00 13.60 -0.44
CA PHE A 121 -14.16 13.12 0.31
C PHE A 121 -14.04 13.27 1.82
N SER A 122 -12.97 13.88 2.35
CA SER A 122 -12.80 14.09 3.78
C SER A 122 -13.57 15.30 4.32
N LYS A 123 -14.83 15.08 4.68
CA LYS A 123 -15.72 16.11 5.24
C LYS A 123 -15.31 16.63 6.61
N ASP A 124 -14.51 15.86 7.33
CA ASP A 124 -14.03 16.23 8.66
C ASP A 124 -12.94 17.34 8.57
N PHE A 125 -12.48 17.67 7.36
CA PHE A 125 -11.47 18.73 7.08
C PHE A 125 -11.97 19.75 6.04
N PRO A 126 -13.06 20.50 6.29
CA PRO A 126 -13.64 21.43 5.30
C PRO A 126 -12.73 22.63 4.95
N HIS A 127 -11.73 22.89 5.79
CA HIS A 127 -10.70 23.90 5.58
C HIS A 127 -9.58 23.43 4.63
N ILE A 128 -9.59 22.15 4.24
CA ILE A 128 -8.69 21.58 3.25
C ILE A 128 -9.47 21.34 1.96
N GLN A 129 -8.96 21.85 0.85
CA GLN A 129 -9.60 21.66 -0.46
C GLN A 129 -8.55 21.37 -1.53
N LEU A 130 -8.76 20.29 -2.29
CA LEU A 130 -7.96 20.01 -3.48
C LEU A 130 -8.17 21.12 -4.53
N LYS A 131 -7.08 21.59 -5.13
CA LYS A 131 -7.08 22.56 -6.23
C LYS A 131 -6.58 21.95 -7.52
N ASP A 132 -5.48 21.20 -7.46
CA ASP A 132 -4.84 20.64 -8.64
C ASP A 132 -4.00 19.39 -8.31
N LEU A 133 -3.65 18.64 -9.34
CA LEU A 133 -2.77 17.47 -9.27
C LEU A 133 -1.74 17.54 -10.40
N PHE A 134 -0.47 17.50 -10.03
CA PHE A 134 0.64 17.38 -10.96
C PHE A 134 1.18 15.96 -10.92
N TYR A 135 1.24 15.29 -12.07
CA TYR A 135 1.76 13.94 -12.23
C TYR A 135 3.14 13.97 -12.89
N GLU A 136 4.10 13.26 -12.30
CA GLU A 136 5.52 13.31 -12.67
C GLU A 136 6.12 14.73 -12.79
N PRO A 137 5.84 15.67 -11.86
CA PRO A 137 6.44 16.99 -11.93
C PRO A 137 7.92 16.95 -11.57
N ASN A 138 8.69 17.91 -12.12
CA ASN A 138 10.02 18.19 -11.63
C ASN A 138 9.96 18.43 -10.11
N ALA A 139 10.83 17.74 -9.38
CA ALA A 139 10.99 17.94 -7.96
C ALA A 139 11.52 19.35 -7.69
N LEU A 140 11.40 19.76 -6.43
CA LEU A 140 12.01 21.00 -5.95
C LEU A 140 13.55 20.94 -5.98
N VAL A 141 14.12 19.73 -6.01
CA VAL A 141 15.54 19.45 -6.18
C VAL A 141 15.84 19.32 -7.68
N GLU A 142 16.88 20.02 -8.14
CA GLU A 142 17.27 20.06 -9.55
C GLU A 142 17.50 18.65 -10.14
N ASN A 143 17.01 18.42 -11.36
CA ASN A 143 17.12 17.17 -12.11
C ASN A 143 16.52 15.94 -11.42
N LYS A 144 15.54 16.13 -10.54
CA LYS A 144 14.73 15.05 -9.95
C LYS A 144 13.28 15.21 -10.38
N VAL A 145 12.57 14.10 -10.47
CA VAL A 145 11.12 14.04 -10.77
C VAL A 145 10.45 13.34 -9.58
N LEU A 146 9.35 13.89 -9.10
CA LEU A 146 8.50 13.28 -8.08
C LEU A 146 7.42 12.44 -8.74
N GLU A 147 6.83 11.48 -8.03
CA GLU A 147 5.71 10.70 -8.59
C GLU A 147 4.47 11.58 -8.79
N PHE A 148 4.09 12.35 -7.78
CA PHE A 148 2.98 13.30 -7.89
C PHE A 148 2.99 14.38 -6.80
N VAL A 149 2.38 15.51 -7.12
CA VAL A 149 2.20 16.66 -6.22
C VAL A 149 0.74 17.08 -6.22
N PHE A 150 0.08 17.06 -5.06
CA PHE A 150 -1.25 17.65 -4.91
C PHE A 150 -1.12 19.11 -4.50
N LYS A 151 -1.74 20.02 -5.25
CA LYS A 151 -1.97 21.39 -4.80
C LYS A 151 -3.30 21.42 -4.06
N ALA A 152 -3.27 21.85 -2.81
CA ALA A 152 -4.45 22.03 -1.98
C ALA A 152 -4.45 23.41 -1.34
N THR A 153 -5.56 23.75 -0.70
CA THR A 153 -5.59 24.83 0.28
C THR A 153 -5.70 24.25 1.68
N SER A 154 -5.13 24.94 2.67
CA SER A 154 -5.33 24.67 4.10
C SER A 154 -5.57 26.00 4.78
N ASN A 155 -6.75 26.18 5.36
CA ASN A 155 -7.24 27.44 5.94
C ASN A 155 -7.19 28.61 4.96
N GLY A 156 -7.53 28.36 3.69
CA GLY A 156 -7.61 29.38 2.64
C GLY A 156 -6.27 29.74 1.98
N GLU A 157 -5.15 29.24 2.50
CA GLU A 157 -3.82 29.42 1.90
C GLU A 157 -3.43 28.23 1.03
N ASP A 158 -2.67 28.46 -0.04
CA ASP A 158 -2.15 27.39 -0.91
C ASP A 158 -1.08 26.55 -0.18
N CYS A 159 -1.09 25.24 -0.37
CA CYS A 159 -0.07 24.31 0.11
C CYS A 159 0.11 23.15 -0.90
N TYR A 160 1.26 22.49 -0.81
CA TYR A 160 1.62 21.39 -1.70
C TYR A 160 1.91 20.13 -0.92
N VAL A 161 1.39 19.00 -1.38
CA VAL A 161 1.72 17.67 -0.86
C VAL A 161 2.59 16.98 -1.90
N ALA A 162 3.90 16.98 -1.67
CA ALA A 162 4.89 16.38 -2.54
C ALA A 162 5.08 14.91 -2.16
N THR A 163 4.91 14.00 -3.12
CA THR A 163 4.92 12.56 -2.84
C THR A 163 5.93 11.83 -3.71
N GLU A 164 6.67 10.93 -3.06
CA GLU A 164 7.56 9.99 -3.73
C GLU A 164 7.22 8.59 -3.25
N VAL A 165 7.04 7.68 -4.20
CA VAL A 165 6.66 6.29 -3.94
C VAL A 165 7.83 5.37 -4.26
N LYS A 166 8.07 4.38 -3.41
CA LYS A 166 9.02 3.29 -3.66
C LYS A 166 8.36 1.97 -3.31
N THR A 167 8.46 1.02 -4.22
CA THR A 167 7.93 -0.32 -3.99
C THR A 167 9.03 -1.25 -3.52
N ILE A 168 8.66 -2.18 -2.65
CA ILE A 168 9.48 -3.31 -2.27
C ILE A 168 8.92 -4.53 -2.98
N ALA A 169 9.79 -5.20 -3.73
CA ALA A 169 9.45 -6.41 -4.47
C ALA A 169 8.92 -7.48 -3.50
N THR A 170 8.00 -8.29 -4.01
CA THR A 170 7.34 -9.36 -3.26
C THR A 170 8.37 -10.26 -2.58
N ALA A 171 8.08 -10.59 -1.33
CA ALA A 171 8.90 -11.35 -0.39
C ALA A 171 9.73 -12.48 -1.08
N PRO A 172 11.08 -12.43 -1.08
CA PRO A 172 11.96 -13.50 -1.61
C PRO A 172 11.62 -14.90 -1.11
N GLU A 173 10.99 -14.98 0.05
CA GLU A 173 10.47 -16.18 0.70
C GLU A 173 9.59 -16.98 -0.26
N TYR A 174 8.80 -16.36 -1.15
CA TYR A 174 8.04 -17.10 -2.18
C TYR A 174 8.91 -17.99 -3.09
N ARG A 175 10.20 -17.67 -3.23
CA ARG A 175 11.18 -18.47 -3.99
C ARG A 175 11.80 -19.59 -3.14
N GLU A 176 11.96 -19.36 -1.84
CA GLU A 176 12.44 -20.33 -0.84
C GLU A 176 11.32 -21.30 -0.39
N VAL A 177 10.05 -20.93 -0.60
CA VAL A 177 8.83 -21.66 -0.24
C VAL A 177 8.52 -22.85 -1.15
N LYS A 178 9.27 -23.09 -2.24
CA LYS A 178 9.00 -24.24 -3.14
C LYS A 178 8.97 -25.61 -2.41
N ALA A 179 9.59 -25.71 -1.23
CA ALA A 179 9.60 -26.90 -0.38
C ALA A 179 8.64 -26.86 0.84
N ILE A 180 7.94 -25.75 1.08
CA ILE A 180 7.21 -25.51 2.34
C ILE A 180 5.71 -25.78 2.17
N LYS A 181 5.10 -26.46 3.17
CA LYS A 181 3.68 -26.85 3.16
C LYS A 181 2.88 -25.99 4.14
N SER A 182 1.55 -25.95 3.96
CA SER A 182 0.65 -25.37 4.97
C SER A 182 0.86 -26.07 6.32
N GLY A 183 0.87 -25.30 7.40
CA GLY A 183 1.14 -25.73 8.77
C GLY A 183 2.62 -25.74 9.17
N ASN A 184 3.56 -25.52 8.23
CA ASN A 184 4.97 -25.40 8.60
C ASN A 184 5.23 -24.16 9.46
N LYS A 185 6.12 -24.30 10.44
CA LYS A 185 6.68 -23.19 11.19
C LYS A 185 8.00 -22.74 10.57
N VAL A 186 8.10 -21.45 10.27
CA VAL A 186 9.31 -20.82 9.73
C VAL A 186 9.84 -19.79 10.71
N VAL A 187 11.17 -19.73 10.83
CA VAL A 187 11.88 -18.70 11.59
C VAL A 187 12.45 -17.73 10.58
N LYS A 188 12.02 -16.47 10.68
CA LYS A 188 12.47 -15.38 9.81
C LYS A 188 13.35 -14.43 10.62
N PRO A 189 14.67 -14.39 10.38
CA PRO A 189 15.52 -13.35 10.96
C PRO A 189 15.23 -12.01 10.30
N TYR A 190 15.01 -10.98 11.12
CA TYR A 190 14.75 -9.62 10.64
C TYR A 190 16.06 -8.93 10.25
N PHE A 191 17.13 -9.17 11.00
CA PHE A 191 18.44 -8.57 10.72
C PHE A 191 19.44 -9.62 10.26
N LYS A 192 20.57 -9.14 9.75
CA LYS A 192 21.70 -10.01 9.43
C LYS A 192 22.39 -10.41 10.73
N ASP A 193 22.87 -11.66 10.79
CA ASP A 193 23.70 -12.19 11.88
C ASP A 193 22.98 -12.24 13.25
N VAL A 194 21.66 -12.47 13.23
CA VAL A 194 20.83 -12.66 14.44
C VAL A 194 21.17 -13.99 15.11
N ASP A 195 21.27 -13.98 16.45
CA ASP A 195 21.49 -15.19 17.22
C ASP A 195 20.18 -16.00 17.36
N LEU A 196 20.11 -17.11 16.64
CA LEU A 196 18.97 -18.03 16.65
C LEU A 196 19.19 -19.23 17.59
N ASP A 197 20.34 -19.31 18.29
CA ASP A 197 20.63 -20.39 19.23
C ASP A 197 19.67 -20.39 20.42
N VAL A 198 19.05 -19.25 20.72
CA VAL A 198 17.98 -19.09 21.72
C VAL A 198 16.77 -20.00 21.47
N LEU A 199 16.61 -20.53 20.26
CA LEU A 199 15.52 -21.44 19.90
C LEU A 199 15.84 -22.92 20.15
N LYS A 200 17.10 -23.29 20.44
CA LYS A 200 17.54 -24.69 20.58
C LYS A 200 16.80 -25.49 21.65
N ASP A 201 16.33 -24.83 22.69
CA ASP A 201 15.62 -25.47 23.80
C ASP A 201 14.11 -25.66 23.55
N ARG A 202 13.60 -25.27 22.37
CA ARG A 202 12.19 -25.46 22.02
C ARG A 202 11.89 -26.93 21.72
N GLU A 203 10.74 -27.41 22.21
CA GLU A 203 10.25 -28.77 21.89
C GLU A 203 10.07 -29.01 20.38
N ASP A 204 9.72 -27.96 19.63
CA ASP A 204 9.48 -28.02 18.18
C ASP A 204 10.71 -27.64 17.33
N TYR A 205 11.90 -27.46 17.93
CA TYR A 205 13.10 -26.95 17.26
C TYR A 205 13.44 -27.71 15.97
N ASP A 206 13.45 -29.04 16.01
CA ASP A 206 13.79 -29.90 14.86
C ASP A 206 12.79 -29.77 13.68
N SER A 207 11.62 -29.18 13.93
CA SER A 207 10.59 -28.95 12.90
C SER A 207 10.61 -27.53 12.31
N LEU A 208 11.41 -26.62 12.87
CA LEU A 208 11.51 -25.24 12.43
C LEU A 208 12.31 -25.14 11.12
N ILE A 209 11.79 -24.37 10.17
CA ILE A 209 12.49 -24.03 8.93
C ILE A 209 13.09 -22.63 9.06
N PHE A 210 14.41 -22.54 9.01
CA PHE A 210 15.12 -21.27 9.12
C PHE A 210 15.28 -20.62 7.74
N LEU A 211 14.77 -19.40 7.57
CA LEU A 211 14.92 -18.64 6.34
C LEU A 211 16.29 -17.95 6.31
N GLU A 212 16.98 -18.03 5.17
CA GLU A 212 18.37 -17.55 5.05
C GLU A 212 18.47 -16.04 4.82
N GLN A 213 17.40 -15.40 4.32
CA GLN A 213 17.43 -13.99 3.92
C GLN A 213 16.74 -13.06 4.92
N SER A 214 17.46 -12.02 5.37
CA SER A 214 16.84 -10.80 5.94
C SER A 214 16.29 -9.99 4.75
N THR A 215 15.00 -10.06 4.49
CA THR A 215 14.53 -9.76 3.12
C THR A 215 14.40 -8.28 2.78
N HIS A 216 14.21 -7.37 3.75
CA HIS A 216 13.84 -5.99 3.37
C HIS A 216 14.50 -4.82 4.11
N SER A 217 15.10 -4.99 5.30
CA SER A 217 15.68 -3.87 6.07
C SER A 217 16.64 -2.98 5.25
N ARG A 218 17.58 -3.59 4.52
CA ARG A 218 18.54 -2.86 3.68
C ARG A 218 17.88 -2.14 2.51
N GLN A 219 16.88 -2.76 1.89
CA GLN A 219 16.14 -2.18 0.77
C GLN A 219 15.29 -1.00 1.25
N ILE A 220 14.61 -1.13 2.39
CA ILE A 220 13.87 -0.05 3.05
C ILE A 220 14.82 1.12 3.32
N ALA A 221 15.98 0.88 3.94
CA ALA A 221 16.95 1.93 4.23
C ALA A 221 17.41 2.68 2.96
N LYS A 222 17.65 1.95 1.87
CA LYS A 222 18.01 2.53 0.56
C LYS A 222 16.85 3.34 -0.03
N ASN A 223 15.62 2.83 0.06
CA ASN A 223 14.42 3.50 -0.45
C ASN A 223 14.15 4.80 0.31
N ILE A 224 14.21 4.78 1.65
CA ILE A 224 14.08 5.99 2.49
C ILE A 224 15.13 7.03 2.10
N LYS A 225 16.39 6.61 1.96
CA LYS A 225 17.47 7.51 1.51
C LYS A 225 17.19 8.13 0.14
N ASN A 226 16.66 7.35 -0.81
CA ASN A 226 16.36 7.83 -2.15
C ASN A 226 15.17 8.80 -2.16
N ILE A 227 14.14 8.51 -1.38
CA ILE A 227 13.00 9.41 -1.13
C ILE A 227 13.51 10.74 -0.58
N ASN A 228 14.30 10.70 0.51
CA ASN A 228 14.83 11.90 1.16
C ASN A 228 15.64 12.80 0.22
N LYS A 229 16.40 12.20 -0.71
CA LYS A 229 17.19 12.93 -1.72
C LYS A 229 16.36 13.66 -2.77
N LYS A 230 15.08 13.32 -2.93
CA LYS A 230 14.17 14.02 -3.86
C LYS A 230 13.44 15.19 -3.20
N PHE A 231 13.55 15.33 -1.88
CA PHE A 231 12.85 16.35 -1.11
C PHE A 231 13.79 17.44 -0.61
N GLU A 232 13.20 18.62 -0.41
CA GLU A 232 13.78 19.77 0.27
C GLU A 232 12.71 20.35 1.19
N LYS A 233 13.08 20.79 2.40
CA LYS A 233 12.14 21.45 3.30
C LYS A 233 11.80 22.85 2.77
N LYS A 234 10.54 23.09 2.45
CA LYS A 234 10.02 24.41 2.05
C LYS A 234 8.77 24.76 2.83
N GLU A 235 8.52 26.05 2.96
CA GLU A 235 7.30 26.58 3.55
C GLU A 235 6.08 26.08 2.77
N ARG A 236 4.99 25.73 3.47
CA ARG A 236 3.73 25.26 2.85
C ARG A 236 3.86 24.00 1.98
N VAL A 237 4.97 23.25 2.11
CA VAL A 237 5.16 21.95 1.46
C VAL A 237 5.20 20.83 2.49
N LEU A 238 4.38 19.80 2.27
CA LEU A 238 4.35 18.55 3.01
C LEU A 238 5.02 17.47 2.17
N ASN A 239 6.19 16.98 2.60
CA ASN A 239 6.95 15.94 1.91
C ASN A 239 6.58 14.54 2.45
N ILE A 240 5.92 13.74 1.62
CA ILE A 240 5.47 12.38 1.97
C ILE A 240 6.29 11.35 1.19
N GLY A 241 7.05 10.54 1.91
CA GLY A 241 7.62 9.31 1.36
C GLY A 241 6.64 8.17 1.52
N VAL A 242 6.46 7.32 0.51
CA VAL A 242 5.63 6.12 0.60
C VAL A 242 6.46 4.89 0.25
N ILE A 243 6.42 3.87 1.10
CA ILE A 243 7.00 2.56 0.85
C ILE A 243 5.89 1.54 0.73
N ILE A 244 5.76 0.93 -0.46
CA ILE A 244 4.73 -0.06 -0.75
C ILE A 244 5.25 -1.47 -0.49
N PHE A 245 4.44 -2.25 0.22
CA PHE A 245 4.59 -3.69 0.37
C PHE A 245 3.49 -4.41 -0.41
N GLN A 246 3.90 -5.23 -1.35
CA GLN A 246 3.02 -6.09 -2.13
C GLN A 246 2.58 -7.25 -1.22
N TYR A 247 1.40 -7.12 -0.60
CA TYR A 247 0.77 -8.13 0.26
C TYR A 247 1.52 -8.45 1.57
N ALA A 248 1.83 -7.44 2.39
CA ALA A 248 2.41 -7.71 3.70
C ALA A 248 1.43 -8.47 4.59
N THR A 249 1.90 -9.59 5.13
CA THR A 249 1.14 -10.45 6.05
C THR A 249 1.23 -9.97 7.50
N SER A 250 2.27 -9.21 7.87
CA SER A 250 2.38 -8.50 9.15
C SER A 250 3.30 -7.27 9.04
N PHE A 251 3.03 -6.23 9.85
CA PHE A 251 3.88 -5.05 10.02
C PHE A 251 4.96 -5.24 11.10
N ASP A 252 4.98 -6.36 11.83
CA ASP A 252 5.87 -6.53 12.99
C ASP A 252 7.33 -6.37 12.60
N GLU A 253 7.74 -7.00 11.49
CA GLU A 253 9.10 -6.87 10.96
C GLU A 253 9.45 -5.41 10.60
N MET A 254 8.45 -4.64 10.15
CA MET A 254 8.65 -3.23 9.80
C MET A 254 8.92 -2.38 11.02
N TYR A 255 8.27 -2.68 12.14
CA TYR A 255 8.52 -1.97 13.40
C TYR A 255 9.96 -2.17 13.86
N ALA A 256 10.46 -3.42 13.84
CA ALA A 256 11.85 -3.72 14.14
C ALA A 256 12.80 -3.03 13.14
N TYR A 257 12.58 -3.19 11.83
CA TYR A 257 13.42 -2.56 10.80
C TYR A 257 13.55 -1.05 11.00
N LEU A 258 12.46 -0.37 11.38
CA LEU A 258 12.47 1.08 11.54
C LEU A 258 13.06 1.51 12.89
N PHE A 259 12.70 0.83 13.98
CA PHE A 259 12.86 1.36 15.34
C PHE A 259 13.72 0.54 16.31
N HIS A 260 14.27 -0.61 15.88
CA HIS A 260 15.11 -1.41 16.77
C HIS A 260 16.23 -0.57 17.42
N PRO A 261 16.50 -0.72 18.74
CA PRO A 261 17.37 0.20 19.48
C PRO A 261 18.79 0.31 18.94
N THR A 262 19.33 -0.79 18.41
CA THR A 262 20.70 -0.87 17.87
C THR A 262 20.74 -1.04 16.35
N LEU A 263 19.78 -1.77 15.77
CA LEU A 263 19.77 -2.18 14.36
C LEU A 263 18.80 -1.36 13.49
N GLY A 264 17.87 -0.63 14.09
CA GLY A 264 16.80 0.08 13.41
C GLY A 264 17.30 1.20 12.50
N ILE A 265 16.62 1.40 11.37
CA ILE A 265 17.02 2.36 10.34
C ILE A 265 16.97 3.79 10.87
N TYR A 266 15.94 4.12 11.66
CA TYR A 266 15.80 5.44 12.28
C TYR A 266 16.95 5.73 13.24
N THR A 267 17.33 4.73 14.04
CA THR A 267 18.44 4.83 15.00
C THR A 267 19.79 4.93 14.30
N ARG A 268 20.04 4.10 13.27
CA ARG A 268 21.35 4.03 12.59
C ARG A 268 21.57 5.12 11.56
N ASN A 269 20.51 5.60 10.91
CA ASN A 269 20.59 6.54 9.80
C ASN A 269 19.55 7.67 9.91
N PRO A 270 19.55 8.47 11.00
CA PRO A 270 18.55 9.52 11.21
C PRO A 270 18.54 10.56 10.09
N LEU A 271 19.69 10.84 9.47
CA LEU A 271 19.82 11.77 8.33
C LEU A 271 19.04 11.32 7.09
N HIS A 272 18.67 10.04 6.97
CA HIS A 272 17.81 9.58 5.89
C HIS A 272 16.38 10.11 5.98
N PHE A 273 16.00 10.80 7.06
CA PHE A 273 14.64 11.29 7.29
C PHE A 273 14.55 12.82 7.31
N GLU A 274 15.67 13.54 7.16
CA GLU A 274 15.76 14.99 7.41
C GLU A 274 14.79 15.85 6.57
N ASN A 275 14.54 15.47 5.31
CA ASN A 275 13.68 16.21 4.39
C ASN A 275 12.24 15.67 4.35
N ILE A 276 11.99 14.50 4.96
CA ILE A 276 10.70 13.82 4.98
C ILE A 276 9.86 14.40 6.13
N ASP A 277 8.60 14.76 5.88
CA ASP A 277 7.64 15.15 6.94
C ASP A 277 6.83 13.95 7.42
N ALA A 278 6.52 13.02 6.52
CA ALA A 278 5.89 11.75 6.85
C ALA A 278 6.46 10.62 5.97
N LEU A 279 6.81 9.50 6.59
CA LEU A 279 7.07 8.26 5.87
C LEU A 279 5.88 7.32 6.09
N VAL A 280 5.18 6.98 5.02
CA VAL A 280 4.03 6.09 5.00
C VAL A 280 4.47 4.71 4.54
N VAL A 281 4.13 3.69 5.32
CA VAL A 281 4.22 2.29 4.91
C VAL A 281 2.83 1.86 4.45
N PHE A 282 2.75 1.40 3.20
CA PHE A 282 1.50 1.11 2.52
C PHE A 282 1.48 -0.37 2.10
N SER A 283 0.68 -1.19 2.76
CA SER A 283 0.48 -2.59 2.39
C SER A 283 -0.73 -2.72 1.48
N MET A 284 -0.54 -3.35 0.33
CA MET A 284 -1.66 -3.73 -0.53
C MET A 284 -2.51 -4.83 0.12
N THR A 285 -3.82 -4.81 -0.15
CA THR A 285 -4.77 -5.86 0.21
C THR A 285 -5.28 -6.53 -1.08
N PRO A 286 -5.58 -7.84 -1.06
CA PRO A 286 -6.08 -8.54 -2.24
C PRO A 286 -7.51 -8.18 -2.65
N ALA A 287 -8.31 -7.62 -1.74
CA ALA A 287 -9.72 -7.29 -1.97
C ALA A 287 -10.11 -5.93 -1.38
N PRO A 288 -9.51 -4.83 -1.89
CA PRO A 288 -9.81 -3.49 -1.40
C PRO A 288 -11.23 -3.07 -1.78
N ASP A 289 -11.85 -2.22 -0.96
CA ASP A 289 -13.11 -1.58 -1.33
C ASP A 289 -12.85 -0.34 -2.22
N PRO A 290 -13.85 0.17 -2.96
CA PRO A 290 -13.64 1.29 -3.90
C PRO A 290 -13.16 2.58 -3.26
N SER A 291 -13.36 2.77 -1.95
CA SER A 291 -12.82 3.92 -1.22
C SER A 291 -11.47 3.66 -0.57
N LEU A 292 -10.91 2.47 -0.78
CA LEU A 292 -9.73 1.93 -0.11
C LEU A 292 -9.82 2.12 1.42
N ASN A 293 -11.03 2.13 1.98
CA ASN A 293 -11.30 2.36 3.40
C ASN A 293 -10.82 1.18 4.25
N ASP A 294 -10.90 -0.02 3.70
CA ASP A 294 -10.44 -1.22 4.38
C ASP A 294 -8.92 -1.19 4.64
N LEU A 295 -8.12 -0.59 3.76
CA LEU A 295 -6.68 -0.37 3.99
C LEU A 295 -6.42 0.46 5.25
N TYR A 296 -7.25 1.47 5.51
CA TYR A 296 -7.12 2.30 6.70
C TYR A 296 -7.65 1.62 7.96
N GLU A 297 -8.87 1.06 7.90
CA GLU A 297 -9.50 0.40 9.05
C GLU A 297 -8.72 -0.83 9.53
N LYS A 298 -7.98 -1.50 8.64
CA LYS A 298 -7.15 -2.67 8.97
C LYS A 298 -5.68 -2.33 9.29
N ASN A 299 -5.31 -1.05 9.41
CA ASN A 299 -3.91 -0.63 9.63
C ASN A 299 -2.93 -1.11 8.54
N HIS A 300 -3.38 -1.26 7.30
CA HIS A 300 -2.49 -1.49 6.15
C HIS A 300 -1.81 -0.20 5.66
N VAL A 301 -2.18 0.94 6.22
CA VAL A 301 -1.50 2.21 6.00
C VAL A 301 -1.04 2.72 7.35
N GLN A 302 0.27 2.84 7.53
CA GLN A 302 0.88 3.26 8.78
C GLN A 302 1.94 4.33 8.55
N THR A 303 2.09 5.26 9.50
CA THR A 303 2.85 6.50 9.27
C THR A 303 3.86 6.77 10.37
N ILE A 304 5.07 7.13 9.95
CA ILE A 304 6.07 7.80 10.77
C ILE A 304 5.90 9.30 10.55
N CYS A 305 5.33 9.99 11.54
CA CYS A 305 5.13 11.43 11.50
C CYS A 305 6.36 12.14 12.07
N LEU A 306 7.06 12.88 11.21
CA LEU A 306 8.33 13.56 11.49
C LEU A 306 8.18 15.08 11.59
N THR A 307 6.94 15.57 11.51
CA THR A 307 6.61 16.98 11.65
C THR A 307 5.67 17.20 12.83
N ASN A 308 5.80 18.38 13.45
CA ASN A 308 4.90 18.86 14.51
C ASN A 308 4.04 20.05 14.04
N GLU A 309 4.13 20.43 12.76
CA GLU A 309 3.35 21.53 12.20
C GLU A 309 1.87 21.14 12.10
N LEU A 310 0.98 21.94 12.70
CA LEU A 310 -0.43 21.60 12.84
C LEU A 310 -1.10 21.33 11.49
N TRP A 311 -0.89 22.22 10.51
CA TRP A 311 -1.48 22.11 9.17
C TRP A 311 -1.02 20.85 8.44
N LYS A 312 0.25 20.43 8.62
CA LYS A 312 0.78 19.17 8.07
C LYS A 312 0.10 17.98 8.72
N THR A 313 -0.04 17.99 10.04
CA THR A 313 -0.71 16.89 10.75
C THR A 313 -2.19 16.78 10.40
N ASP A 314 -2.89 17.89 10.16
CA ASP A 314 -4.28 17.88 9.70
C ASP A 314 -4.40 17.41 8.24
N MET A 315 -3.45 17.81 7.38
CA MET A 315 -3.35 17.26 6.03
C MET A 315 -3.13 15.75 6.03
N LEU A 316 -2.26 15.21 6.90
CA LEU A 316 -2.06 13.77 7.04
C LEU A 316 -3.34 13.05 7.47
N LYS A 317 -4.13 13.61 8.40
CA LYS A 317 -5.43 13.03 8.77
C LYS A 317 -6.44 13.09 7.63
N CYS A 318 -6.48 14.21 6.90
CA CYS A 318 -7.32 14.37 5.71
C CYS A 318 -7.01 13.29 4.65
N LEU A 319 -5.72 13.00 4.48
CA LEU A 319 -5.19 11.93 3.62
C LEU A 319 -5.33 10.52 4.21
N ARG A 320 -5.88 10.36 5.42
CA ARG A 320 -6.00 9.07 6.13
C ARG A 320 -4.64 8.38 6.36
N PHE A 321 -3.63 9.19 6.70
CA PHE A 321 -2.28 8.81 7.10
C PHE A 321 -2.03 9.08 8.60
N ASP A 322 -3.08 8.99 9.42
CA ASP A 322 -3.04 9.26 10.86
C ASP A 322 -2.98 8.01 11.74
N ASN A 323 -2.84 6.83 11.14
CA ASN A 323 -2.41 5.61 11.82
C ASN A 323 -0.91 5.70 12.09
N TYR A 324 -0.52 6.26 13.23
CA TYR A 324 0.88 6.55 13.53
C TYR A 324 1.61 5.38 14.22
N MET A 325 2.79 5.05 13.72
CA MET A 325 3.79 4.24 14.44
C MET A 325 4.72 5.12 15.29
N PHE A 326 4.99 6.33 14.82
CA PHE A 326 5.88 7.29 15.45
C PHE A 326 5.31 8.69 15.27
N LYS A 327 5.29 9.46 16.37
CA LYS A 327 4.79 10.84 16.38
C LYS A 327 5.39 11.60 17.55
N ASN A 328 5.58 12.91 17.40
CA ASN A 328 6.12 13.79 18.45
C ASN A 328 7.46 13.28 19.02
N GLY A 329 8.32 12.73 18.15
CA GLY A 329 9.63 12.21 18.55
C GLY A 329 9.61 10.86 19.29
N LYS A 330 8.48 10.14 19.31
CA LYS A 330 8.34 8.88 20.05
C LYS A 330 7.60 7.81 19.25
N VAL A 331 8.03 6.56 19.44
CA VAL A 331 7.29 5.36 19.01
C VAL A 331 6.02 5.22 19.86
N VAL A 332 4.89 4.98 19.19
CA VAL A 332 3.56 4.79 19.81
C VAL A 332 3.53 3.50 20.61
N GLU A 333 2.83 3.49 21.75
CA GLU A 333 2.83 2.37 22.71
C GLU A 333 2.45 1.03 22.08
N LEU A 334 1.51 1.01 21.14
CA LEU A 334 1.09 -0.21 20.43
C LEU A 334 2.21 -0.85 19.61
N VAL A 335 3.20 -0.09 19.18
CA VAL A 335 4.32 -0.56 18.35
C VAL A 335 5.49 -1.07 19.19
N ARG A 336 5.66 -0.55 20.42
CA ARG A 336 6.82 -0.82 21.27
C ARG A 336 7.11 -2.30 21.54
N PRO A 337 6.12 -3.20 21.74
CA PRO A 337 6.40 -4.60 22.00
C PRO A 337 7.18 -5.30 20.89
N TYR A 338 7.15 -4.75 19.67
CA TYR A 338 7.72 -5.37 18.47
C TYR A 338 9.09 -4.80 18.07
N ILE A 339 9.53 -3.67 18.65
CA ILE A 339 10.73 -2.97 18.14
C ILE A 339 12.03 -3.69 18.48
N ASP A 340 12.04 -4.45 19.58
CA ASP A 340 13.22 -5.19 20.07
C ASP A 340 13.29 -6.61 19.46
N GLU A 341 12.36 -6.96 18.56
CA GLU A 341 12.37 -8.26 17.92
C GLU A 341 13.48 -8.32 16.86
N GLU A 342 14.30 -9.37 16.92
CA GLU A 342 15.34 -9.64 15.93
C GLU A 342 14.95 -10.75 14.95
N PHE A 343 13.91 -11.52 15.27
CA PHE A 343 13.33 -12.55 14.43
C PHE A 343 11.86 -12.80 14.80
N GLY A 344 11.11 -13.38 13.87
CA GLY A 344 9.76 -13.87 14.12
C GLY A 344 9.64 -15.35 13.81
N VAL A 345 8.76 -16.05 14.55
CA VAL A 345 8.35 -17.42 14.26
C VAL A 345 6.95 -17.37 13.68
N PHE A 346 6.78 -17.91 12.48
CA PHE A 346 5.53 -17.81 11.74
C PHE A 346 5.02 -19.20 11.37
N THR A 347 3.72 -19.41 11.50
CA THR A 347 3.03 -20.52 10.85
C THR A 347 2.62 -20.11 9.46
N LEU A 348 2.96 -20.93 8.46
CA LEU A 348 2.54 -20.73 7.09
C LEU A 348 1.20 -21.39 6.83
N GLU A 349 0.24 -20.63 6.33
CA GLU A 349 -1.07 -21.17 5.94
C GLU A 349 -1.33 -20.88 4.46
N LEU A 350 -1.60 -21.93 3.68
CA LEU A 350 -1.95 -21.81 2.27
C LEU A 350 -3.46 -21.95 2.14
N GLN A 351 -4.13 -20.89 1.70
CA GLN A 351 -5.57 -20.89 1.49
C GLN A 351 -5.90 -20.34 0.10
N HIS A 352 -6.62 -21.11 -0.72
CA HIS A 352 -6.98 -20.74 -2.10
C HIS A 352 -5.81 -20.19 -2.93
N ASP A 353 -4.65 -20.85 -2.85
CA ASP A 353 -3.41 -20.48 -3.53
C ASP A 353 -2.75 -19.16 -3.06
N VAL A 354 -3.18 -18.60 -1.92
CA VAL A 354 -2.52 -17.48 -1.24
C VAL A 354 -1.84 -17.97 0.04
N LEU A 355 -0.56 -17.65 0.20
CA LEU A 355 0.25 -17.98 1.37
C LEU A 355 0.17 -16.85 2.41
N PHE A 356 -0.22 -17.20 3.63
CA PHE A 356 -0.29 -16.32 4.78
C PHE A 356 0.81 -16.70 5.79
N TYR A 357 1.43 -15.69 6.40
CA TYR A 357 2.34 -15.86 7.54
C TYR A 357 1.59 -15.40 8.77
N ILE A 358 1.39 -16.31 9.73
CA ILE A 358 0.73 -16.01 11.00
C ILE A 358 1.82 -16.00 12.07
N ASN A 359 2.08 -14.83 12.68
CA ASN A 359 3.06 -14.74 13.77
C ASN A 359 2.60 -15.65 14.92
N GLU A 360 3.52 -16.41 15.54
CA GLU A 360 3.18 -17.29 16.67
C GLU A 360 2.61 -16.52 17.87
N LYS A 361 2.86 -15.21 17.94
CA LYS A 361 2.29 -14.30 18.93
C LYS A 361 0.85 -13.85 18.63
N ASP A 362 0.38 -14.03 17.40
CA ASP A 362 -0.96 -13.62 16.99
C ASP A 362 -2.01 -14.68 17.33
N ASP A 363 -3.27 -14.25 17.47
CA ASP A 363 -4.40 -15.17 17.56
C ASP A 363 -4.58 -15.89 16.21
N ARG A 364 -4.13 -17.15 16.18
CA ARG A 364 -4.19 -18.01 15.00
C ARG A 364 -5.62 -18.23 14.49
N GLU A 365 -6.61 -18.38 15.37
CA GLU A 365 -8.00 -18.57 14.93
C GLU A 365 -8.55 -17.30 14.28
N ALA A 366 -8.26 -16.14 14.88
CA ALA A 366 -8.62 -14.86 14.30
C ALA A 366 -7.93 -14.61 12.94
N ALA A 367 -6.64 -14.95 12.84
CA ALA A 367 -5.86 -14.83 11.61
C ALA A 367 -6.38 -15.75 10.49
N ILE A 368 -6.71 -17.01 10.81
CA ILE A 368 -7.31 -17.95 9.86
C ILE A 368 -8.67 -17.45 9.40
N LYS A 369 -9.53 -16.99 10.33
CA LYS A 369 -10.85 -16.46 9.98
C LYS A 369 -10.77 -15.21 9.10
N LEU A 370 -9.76 -14.36 9.33
CA LEU A 370 -9.47 -13.22 8.46
C LEU A 370 -9.05 -13.69 7.07
N ALA A 371 -8.13 -14.66 6.98
CA ALA A 371 -7.71 -15.25 5.72
C ALA A 371 -8.90 -15.86 4.95
N GLU A 372 -9.76 -16.63 5.61
CA GLU A 372 -11.00 -17.18 5.02
C GLU A 372 -11.95 -16.08 4.51
N THR A 373 -12.12 -15.00 5.29
CA THR A 373 -12.97 -13.87 4.91
C THR A 373 -12.42 -13.13 3.69
N LEU A 374 -11.09 -12.94 3.62
CA LEU A 374 -10.43 -12.35 2.46
C LEU A 374 -10.56 -13.26 1.23
N ASN A 375 -10.40 -14.57 1.42
CA ASN A 375 -10.56 -15.58 0.37
C ASN A 375 -11.98 -15.62 -0.21
N ALA A 376 -13.00 -15.50 0.63
CA ALA A 376 -14.39 -15.47 0.14
C ALA A 376 -14.67 -14.28 -0.78
N LYS A 377 -13.86 -13.21 -0.69
CA LYS A 377 -13.95 -12.02 -1.55
C LYS A 377 -13.06 -12.09 -2.78
N LEU A 378 -12.06 -12.98 -2.78
CA LEU A 378 -11.17 -13.18 -3.92
C LEU A 378 -11.90 -13.93 -5.05
N PRO A 379 -11.74 -13.52 -6.32
CA PRO A 379 -12.22 -14.33 -7.42
C PRO A 379 -11.51 -15.69 -7.39
N LYS A 380 -12.26 -16.78 -7.51
CA LYS A 380 -11.68 -18.13 -7.59
C LYS A 380 -10.73 -18.21 -8.79
N LEU A 381 -9.42 -18.15 -8.54
CA LEU A 381 -8.41 -18.38 -9.56
C LEU A 381 -8.42 -19.87 -9.89
N LYS A 382 -8.59 -20.22 -11.17
CA LYS A 382 -8.61 -21.62 -11.63
C LYS A 382 -7.22 -22.25 -11.67
N GLU A 383 -6.17 -21.45 -11.50
CA GLU A 383 -4.78 -21.90 -11.55
C GLU A 383 -4.00 -21.29 -10.37
N ARG A 384 -3.06 -22.07 -9.85
CA ARG A 384 -2.27 -21.73 -8.67
C ARG A 384 -1.57 -20.38 -8.87
N TYR A 385 -1.89 -19.39 -8.05
CA TYR A 385 -1.09 -18.18 -7.91
C TYR A 385 0.11 -18.44 -6.98
N ILE A 386 0.85 -19.50 -7.27
CA ILE A 386 2.25 -19.58 -6.85
C ILE A 386 2.99 -19.07 -8.09
N PRO A 387 3.85 -18.04 -7.99
CA PRO A 387 4.69 -17.62 -9.12
C PRO A 387 5.41 -18.85 -9.68
N ARG A 388 4.87 -19.38 -10.79
CA ARG A 388 5.55 -20.35 -11.63
C ARG A 388 6.20 -19.51 -12.70
N GLU A 389 7.50 -19.74 -12.85
CA GLU A 389 8.40 -19.09 -13.81
C GLU A 389 7.76 -18.83 -15.17
#